data_AF-W2GZX1-F1
#
_entry.id   AF-W2GZX1-F1
#
_cell.length_a   1.000
_cell.length_b   1.000
_cell.length_c   1.000
_cell.angle_alpha   90.00
_cell.angle_beta   90.00
_cell.angle_gamma   90.00
#
_symmetry.space_group_name_H-M   'P 1'
#
loop_
_entity.id
_entity.type
_entity.pdbx_description
1 polymer ?
#
loop_
_entity_poly.entity_id
_entity_poly.type
_entity_poly.pdbx_seq_one_letter_code
_entity_poly.pdbx_strand_id
1 'polypeptide(L)'
;VASVSVNGSSQVLNSTGASFELIAEVSDFERGSKVGFEVRRSSAGDEVTTIVYDDAEKKVIIDRLKSSNTECAVFKDNGVKPILDSVWGYFYLYDLFTGASQNDVCEATREKLSFHVFVDVSSVEVFVNGRFSLSARMYPCATRTNSDGIALTASGNATFENVQVWTEPKHAWAETRTVPTF
;
A
#
# COMPACT_ATOMS: atom_id res chain seq x y z
N VAL A 1 1.79 0.50 -19.31
CA VAL A 1 2.31 1.74 -18.69
C VAL A 1 3.83 1.63 -18.65
N ALA A 2 4.57 2.73 -18.80
CA ALA A 2 6.03 2.72 -18.65
C ALA A 2 6.40 2.20 -17.25
N SER A 3 7.53 1.50 -17.14
CA SER A 3 8.10 1.14 -15.85
C SER A 3 8.49 2.40 -15.07
N VAL A 4 8.33 2.36 -13.74
CA VAL A 4 8.65 3.47 -12.85
C VAL A 4 9.74 3.02 -11.88
N SER A 5 10.92 3.61 -11.99
CA SER A 5 12.04 3.34 -11.09
C SER A 5 12.00 4.28 -9.89
N VAL A 6 12.03 3.72 -8.69
CA VAL A 6 12.07 4.44 -7.42
C VAL A 6 13.34 4.02 -6.68
N ASN A 7 14.06 4.96 -6.09
CA ASN A 7 15.29 4.69 -5.34
C ASN A 7 15.33 5.50 -4.05
N GLY A 8 15.28 4.81 -2.90
CA GLY A 8 15.44 5.41 -1.58
C GLY A 8 14.50 6.59 -1.31
N SER A 9 13.31 6.57 -1.89
CA SER A 9 12.37 7.70 -1.92
C SER A 9 10.95 7.24 -2.21
N SER A 10 10.03 8.21 -2.25
CA SER A 10 8.63 8.00 -2.65
C SER A 10 8.31 8.85 -3.87
N GLN A 11 7.61 8.26 -4.85
CA GLN A 11 7.14 8.93 -6.06
C GLN A 11 5.62 9.04 -6.03
N VAL A 12 5.13 10.27 -5.87
CA VAL A 12 3.70 10.58 -5.85
C VAL A 12 3.10 10.36 -7.24
N LEU A 13 1.94 9.70 -7.28
CA LEU A 13 1.17 9.46 -8.49
C LEU A 13 0.23 10.65 -8.76
N ASN A 14 -0.15 10.84 -10.02
CA ASN A 14 -1.16 11.84 -10.39
C ASN A 14 -2.57 11.45 -9.90
N SER A 15 -2.81 10.16 -9.67
CA SER A 15 -4.07 9.65 -9.14
C SER A 15 -4.17 9.92 -7.64
N THR A 16 -5.32 10.45 -7.22
CA THR A 16 -5.64 10.72 -5.81
C THR A 16 -7.05 10.22 -5.51
N GLY A 17 -7.32 9.85 -4.25
CA GLY A 17 -8.66 9.46 -3.84
C GLY A 17 -8.73 8.96 -2.41
N ALA A 18 -9.92 9.08 -1.83
CA ALA A 18 -10.24 8.49 -0.52
C ALA A 18 -10.66 7.02 -0.63
N SER A 19 -11.15 6.59 -1.80
CA SER A 19 -11.46 5.21 -2.14
C SER A 19 -10.93 4.88 -3.54
N PHE A 20 -10.20 3.80 -3.69
CA PHE A 20 -9.59 3.36 -4.95
C PHE A 20 -9.15 1.91 -4.91
N GLU A 21 -8.98 1.33 -6.09
CA GLU A 21 -8.27 0.07 -6.32
C GLU A 21 -6.90 0.38 -6.93
N LEU A 22 -5.86 -0.32 -6.48
CA LEU A 22 -4.50 -0.22 -6.99
C LEU A 22 -3.97 -1.61 -7.31
N ILE A 23 -3.46 -1.79 -8.53
CA ILE A 23 -2.68 -2.96 -8.92
C ILE A 23 -1.31 -2.48 -9.35
N ALA A 24 -0.26 -3.17 -8.89
CA ALA A 24 1.09 -2.89 -9.30
C ALA A 24 1.96 -4.13 -9.13
N GLU A 25 2.97 -4.25 -9.99
CA GLU A 25 3.97 -5.28 -9.88
C GLU A 25 5.35 -4.65 -9.64
N VAL A 26 6.21 -5.34 -8.91
CA VAL A 26 7.60 -4.96 -8.72
C VAL A 26 8.45 -6.05 -9.36
N SER A 27 9.01 -5.75 -10.53
CA SER A 27 9.77 -6.71 -11.34
C SER A 27 11.21 -6.91 -10.84
N ASP A 28 11.80 -5.87 -10.27
CA ASP A 28 13.12 -5.90 -9.67
C ASP A 28 13.18 -4.94 -8.48
N PHE A 29 13.85 -5.36 -7.41
CA PHE A 29 14.12 -4.52 -6.26
C PHE A 29 15.30 -5.05 -5.45
N GLU A 30 16.01 -4.15 -4.78
CA GLU A 30 17.19 -4.45 -3.98
C GLU A 30 16.88 -5.44 -2.85
N ARG A 31 17.67 -6.52 -2.71
CA ARG A 31 17.46 -7.52 -1.66
C ARG A 31 17.66 -6.92 -0.27
N GLY A 32 16.79 -7.30 0.66
CA GLY A 32 16.76 -6.76 2.02
C GLY A 32 16.13 -5.37 2.13
N SER A 33 15.71 -4.75 1.03
CA SER A 33 15.02 -3.46 1.03
C SER A 33 13.50 -3.62 1.26
N LYS A 34 12.81 -2.48 1.40
CA LYS A 34 11.36 -2.38 1.49
C LYS A 34 10.80 -1.73 0.24
N VAL A 35 9.67 -2.23 -0.23
CA VAL A 35 8.99 -1.69 -1.43
C VAL A 35 7.48 -1.77 -1.26
N GLY A 36 6.76 -0.76 -1.76
CA GLY A 36 5.30 -0.75 -1.74
C GLY A 36 4.72 0.64 -2.02
N PHE A 37 3.77 1.08 -1.19
CA PHE A 37 2.95 2.25 -1.43
C PHE A 37 2.75 3.10 -0.17
N GLU A 38 2.57 4.40 -0.38
CA GLU A 38 1.95 5.30 0.59
C GLU A 38 0.53 5.60 0.14
N VAL A 39 -0.45 5.43 1.02
CA VAL A 39 -1.87 5.67 0.73
C VAL A 39 -2.46 6.67 1.72
N ARG A 40 -3.49 7.39 1.27
CA ARG A 40 -4.14 8.45 2.06
C ARG A 40 -3.12 9.45 2.61
N ARG A 41 -2.10 9.72 1.79
CA ARG A 41 -0.99 10.62 2.13
C ARG A 41 -1.46 12.07 2.04
N SER A 42 -1.18 12.88 3.03
CA SER A 42 -1.36 14.32 2.95
C SER A 42 -0.28 14.97 2.08
N SER A 43 -0.58 16.08 1.42
CA SER A 43 0.45 16.80 0.65
C SER A 43 1.56 17.35 1.55
N ALA A 44 1.25 17.66 2.81
CA ALA A 44 2.23 18.01 3.84
C ALA A 44 3.07 16.82 4.35
N GLY A 45 2.66 15.57 4.09
CA GLY A 45 3.34 14.35 4.53
C GLY A 45 3.24 14.06 6.03
N ASP A 46 2.36 14.76 6.74
CA ASP A 46 2.10 14.57 8.17
C ASP A 46 1.04 13.50 8.47
N GLU A 47 0.25 13.11 7.48
CA GLU A 47 -0.62 11.94 7.55
C GLU A 47 -0.29 10.98 6.40
N VAL A 48 0.01 9.73 6.72
CA VAL A 48 0.37 8.70 5.75
C VAL A 48 0.15 7.31 6.35
N THR A 49 -0.45 6.42 5.57
CA THR A 49 -0.44 4.97 5.82
C THR A 49 0.51 4.34 4.81
N THR A 50 1.44 3.52 5.27
CA THR A 50 2.46 2.91 4.41
C THR A 50 2.25 1.40 4.31
N ILE A 51 2.11 0.89 3.09
CA ILE A 51 1.94 -0.54 2.79
C ILE A 51 3.23 -1.02 2.15
N VAL A 52 3.95 -1.94 2.77
CA VAL A 52 5.26 -2.39 2.24
C VAL A 52 5.44 -3.89 2.37
N TYR A 53 6.14 -4.48 1.40
CA TYR A 53 6.86 -5.72 1.58
C TYR A 53 8.25 -5.39 2.15
N ASP A 54 8.58 -5.95 3.30
CA ASP A 54 9.90 -5.91 3.92
C ASP A 54 10.64 -7.21 3.60
N ASP A 55 11.64 -7.12 2.72
CA ASP A 55 12.40 -8.30 2.32
C ASP A 55 13.34 -8.79 3.42
N ALA A 56 13.89 -7.92 4.25
CA ALA A 56 14.79 -8.35 5.33
C ALA A 56 14.03 -9.22 6.34
N GLU A 57 12.81 -8.80 6.70
CA GLU A 57 11.99 -9.49 7.69
C GLU A 57 11.01 -10.52 7.12
N LYS A 58 10.87 -10.57 5.79
CA LYS A 58 9.90 -11.42 5.07
C LYS A 58 8.46 -11.15 5.52
N LYS A 59 8.07 -9.87 5.55
CA LYS A 59 6.74 -9.44 6.02
C LYS A 59 6.06 -8.53 5.00
N VAL A 60 4.75 -8.63 4.90
CA VAL A 60 3.90 -7.55 4.38
C VAL A 60 3.39 -6.76 5.58
N ILE A 61 3.50 -5.44 5.53
CA ILE A 61 3.25 -4.54 6.65
C ILE A 61 2.31 -3.42 6.18
N ILE A 62 1.30 -3.12 6.99
CA ILE A 62 0.51 -1.90 6.94
C ILE A 62 0.91 -1.06 8.16
N ASP A 63 1.78 -0.08 7.95
CA ASP A 63 2.22 0.88 8.95
C ASP A 63 1.21 2.03 9.05
N ARG A 64 0.69 2.22 10.25
CA ARG A 64 -0.39 3.14 10.58
C ARG A 64 0.03 4.21 11.57
N LEU A 65 1.32 4.24 11.94
CA LEU A 65 1.84 5.11 12.99
C LEU A 65 1.58 6.60 12.69
N LYS A 66 1.61 6.96 11.41
CA LYS A 66 1.33 8.32 10.92
C LYS A 66 0.00 8.42 10.18
N SER A 67 -0.89 7.44 10.31
CA SER A 67 -2.15 7.44 9.55
C SER A 67 -3.12 8.55 9.95
N SER A 68 -2.93 9.15 11.14
CA SER A 68 -3.77 10.22 11.67
C SER A 68 -2.95 11.16 12.53
N ASN A 69 -3.19 12.46 12.43
CA ASN A 69 -2.67 13.44 13.38
C ASN A 69 -3.54 13.57 14.64
N THR A 70 -4.71 12.91 14.69
CA THR A 70 -5.67 12.92 15.81
C THR A 70 -6.29 14.29 16.14
N GLU A 71 -6.12 15.29 15.27
CA GLU A 71 -6.55 16.67 15.53
C GLU A 71 -8.02 16.95 15.19
N CYS A 72 -8.72 16.00 14.56
CA CYS A 72 -10.11 16.15 14.15
C CYS A 72 -11.10 15.91 15.30
N ALA A 73 -12.29 16.52 15.18
CA ALA A 73 -13.36 16.54 16.19
C ALA A 73 -13.69 15.15 16.75
N VAL A 74 -13.77 14.12 15.89
CA VAL A 74 -14.09 12.75 16.32
C VAL A 74 -13.13 12.22 17.40
N PHE A 75 -11.84 12.56 17.34
CA PHE A 75 -10.86 12.13 18.33
C PHE A 75 -10.80 13.07 19.53
N LYS A 76 -10.77 14.39 19.28
CA LYS A 76 -10.69 15.40 20.35
C LYS A 76 -11.92 15.41 21.25
N ASP A 77 -13.11 15.45 20.67
CA ASP A 77 -14.36 15.65 21.41
C ASP A 77 -14.73 14.40 22.22
N ASN A 78 -14.31 13.22 21.76
CA ASN A 78 -14.57 11.94 22.42
C ASN A 78 -13.40 11.47 23.32
N GLY A 79 -12.25 12.16 23.31
CA GLY A 79 -11.08 11.77 24.09
C GLY A 79 -10.49 10.41 23.69
N VAL A 80 -10.63 10.02 22.41
CA VAL A 80 -10.17 8.72 21.89
C VAL A 80 -9.07 8.91 20.85
N LYS A 81 -8.24 7.86 20.66
CA LYS A 81 -7.18 7.82 19.64
C LYS A 81 -7.30 6.56 18.80
N PRO A 82 -6.92 6.59 17.50
CA PRO A 82 -6.85 5.39 16.71
C PRO A 82 -5.71 4.49 17.20
N ILE A 83 -5.85 3.18 16.98
CA ILE A 83 -4.75 2.23 17.20
C ILE A 83 -3.66 2.54 16.17
N LEU A 84 -2.43 2.74 16.62
CA LEU A 84 -1.29 3.11 15.77
C LEU A 84 -0.39 1.93 15.39
N ASP A 85 -0.52 0.80 16.09
CA ASP A 85 0.30 -0.39 15.83
C ASP A 85 0.16 -0.84 14.38
N SER A 86 1.31 -1.15 13.77
CA SER A 86 1.36 -1.72 12.43
C SER A 86 0.76 -3.12 12.43
N VAL A 87 -0.01 -3.41 11.38
CA VAL A 87 -0.54 -4.75 11.12
C VAL A 87 0.38 -5.43 10.12
N TRP A 88 0.76 -6.69 10.35
CA TRP A 88 1.72 -7.37 9.48
C TRP A 88 1.48 -8.88 9.43
N GLY A 89 2.01 -9.52 8.39
CA GLY A 89 2.01 -10.97 8.23
C GLY A 89 3.22 -11.44 7.45
N TYR A 90 3.70 -12.66 7.73
CA TYR A 90 4.85 -13.22 7.02
C TYR A 90 4.50 -13.54 5.57
N PHE A 91 5.44 -13.23 4.68
CA PHE A 91 5.33 -13.52 3.25
C PHE A 91 6.73 -13.75 2.66
N TYR A 92 6.90 -14.89 1.99
CA TYR A 92 8.18 -15.31 1.41
C TYR A 92 8.04 -15.37 -0.10
N LEU A 93 8.83 -14.59 -0.82
CA LEU A 93 8.99 -14.76 -2.27
C LEU A 93 9.86 -15.98 -2.55
N TYR A 94 9.45 -16.83 -3.48
CA TYR A 94 10.21 -18.01 -3.88
C TYR A 94 11.36 -17.68 -4.83
N ASP A 95 12.39 -18.53 -4.85
CA ASP A 95 13.32 -18.59 -5.98
C ASP A 95 12.77 -19.64 -6.98
N LEU A 96 12.57 -19.20 -8.22
CA LEU A 96 12.05 -19.97 -9.34
C LEU A 96 13.21 -20.43 -10.22
N PHE A 97 13.33 -21.74 -10.43
CA PHE A 97 14.39 -22.31 -11.24
C PHE A 97 13.87 -22.63 -12.64
N THR A 98 14.55 -22.14 -13.67
CA THR A 98 14.19 -22.38 -15.08
C THR A 98 15.34 -23.06 -15.83
N GLY A 99 14.98 -24.01 -16.71
CA GLY A 99 15.91 -24.77 -17.55
C GLY A 99 16.07 -26.23 -17.13
N ALA A 100 16.01 -27.15 -18.09
CA ALA A 100 16.57 -28.49 -17.93
C ALA A 100 18.09 -28.38 -18.14
N SER A 101 18.86 -28.98 -17.23
CA SER A 101 20.33 -28.95 -17.19
C SER A 101 20.98 -28.99 -18.58
N GLN A 102 21.30 -27.84 -19.16
CA GLN A 102 22.40 -27.77 -20.10
C GLN A 102 23.61 -27.36 -19.28
N ASN A 103 24.50 -28.34 -19.03
CA ASN A 103 25.78 -28.18 -18.32
C ASN A 103 25.70 -27.94 -16.80
N ASP A 104 24.72 -28.53 -16.08
CA ASP A 104 24.59 -28.42 -14.60
C ASP A 104 24.46 -26.99 -14.05
N VAL A 105 24.13 -26.01 -14.90
CA VAL A 105 23.82 -24.63 -14.46
C VAL A 105 22.30 -24.43 -14.49
N CYS A 106 21.71 -24.13 -13.34
CA CYS A 106 20.32 -23.71 -13.22
C CYS A 106 20.25 -22.19 -13.14
N GLU A 107 19.43 -21.57 -13.98
CA GLU A 107 19.07 -20.16 -13.81
C GLU A 107 17.99 -20.05 -12.74
N ALA A 108 18.22 -19.20 -11.75
CA ALA A 108 17.27 -18.88 -10.70
C ALA A 108 16.81 -17.43 -10.86
N THR A 109 15.49 -17.24 -10.86
CA THR A 109 14.85 -15.93 -10.86
C THR A 109 13.99 -15.81 -9.61
N ARG A 110 13.83 -14.61 -9.07
CA ARG A 110 12.97 -14.41 -7.92
C ARG A 110 11.51 -14.33 -8.35
N GLU A 111 10.59 -14.90 -7.56
CA GLU A 111 9.16 -14.72 -7.74
C GLU A 111 8.85 -13.21 -7.80
N LYS A 112 8.13 -12.81 -8.87
CA LYS A 112 7.69 -11.43 -9.06
C LYS A 112 6.74 -11.04 -7.94
N LEU A 113 6.91 -9.84 -7.40
CA LEU A 113 6.04 -9.31 -6.36
C LEU A 113 4.87 -8.56 -7.01
N SER A 114 3.65 -8.99 -6.73
CA SER A 114 2.42 -8.42 -7.28
C SER A 114 1.50 -8.01 -6.13
N PHE A 115 1.10 -6.74 -6.15
CA PHE A 115 0.18 -6.16 -5.19
C PHE A 115 -1.17 -5.87 -5.83
N HIS A 116 -2.21 -6.14 -5.06
CA HIS A 116 -3.57 -5.72 -5.35
C HIS A 116 -4.15 -5.13 -4.06
N VAL A 117 -4.40 -3.83 -4.06
CA VAL A 117 -4.77 -3.06 -2.87
C VAL A 117 -6.11 -2.40 -3.09
N PHE A 118 -7.00 -2.53 -2.11
CA PHE A 118 -8.23 -1.77 -2.03
C PHE A 118 -8.14 -0.80 -0.87
N VAL A 119 -8.48 0.45 -1.14
CA VAL A 119 -8.70 1.47 -0.13
C VAL A 119 -10.16 1.90 -0.26
N ASP A 120 -10.91 1.83 0.83
CA ASP A 120 -12.27 2.34 0.88
C ASP A 120 -12.49 3.19 2.14
N VAL A 121 -12.27 4.49 1.97
CA VAL A 121 -12.28 5.50 3.03
C VAL A 121 -11.35 5.12 4.20
N SER A 122 -11.83 4.37 5.18
CA SER A 122 -11.02 3.96 6.34
C SER A 122 -10.55 2.52 6.25
N SER A 123 -11.08 1.71 5.33
CA SER A 123 -10.64 0.33 5.12
C SER A 123 -9.45 0.29 4.18
N VAL A 124 -8.47 -0.55 4.50
CA VAL A 124 -7.39 -0.93 3.59
C VAL A 124 -7.28 -2.45 3.57
N GLU A 125 -7.25 -3.02 2.37
CA GLU A 125 -7.11 -4.46 2.14
C GLU A 125 -5.98 -4.68 1.12
N VAL A 126 -5.02 -5.51 1.49
CA VAL A 126 -3.79 -5.74 0.72
C VAL A 126 -3.72 -7.22 0.37
N PHE A 127 -3.70 -7.52 -0.92
CA PHE A 127 -3.49 -8.85 -1.47
C PHE A 127 -2.13 -8.91 -2.16
N VAL A 128 -1.37 -9.98 -1.90
CA VAL A 128 -0.04 -10.17 -2.47
C VAL A 128 0.06 -11.55 -3.14
N ASN A 129 0.50 -11.56 -4.40
CA ASN A 129 0.69 -12.74 -5.25
C ASN A 129 -0.49 -13.74 -5.25
N GLY A 130 -1.72 -13.26 -5.03
CA GLY A 130 -2.93 -14.10 -4.98
C GLY A 130 -2.97 -15.13 -3.84
N ARG A 131 -2.04 -15.08 -2.88
CA ARG A 131 -1.91 -16.08 -1.79
C ARG A 131 -1.69 -15.50 -0.41
N PHE A 132 -1.79 -14.18 -0.29
CA PHE A 132 -1.68 -13.45 0.96
C PHE A 132 -2.75 -12.36 1.00
N SER A 133 -3.35 -12.14 2.16
CA SER A 133 -4.30 -11.07 2.41
C SER A 133 -4.06 -10.47 3.80
N LEU A 134 -4.12 -9.14 3.89
CA LEU A 134 -3.97 -8.38 5.13
C LEU A 134 -4.87 -7.16 5.10
N SER A 135 -5.67 -6.98 6.14
CA SER A 135 -6.63 -5.87 6.22
C SER A 135 -6.40 -5.06 7.49
N ALA A 136 -6.62 -3.76 7.40
CA ALA A 136 -6.55 -2.85 8.54
C ALA A 136 -7.49 -1.66 8.37
N ARG A 137 -7.56 -0.82 9.41
CA ARG A 137 -8.23 0.48 9.37
C ARG A 137 -7.21 1.62 9.51
N MET A 138 -7.47 2.72 8.80
CA MET A 138 -6.74 3.99 8.87
C MET A 138 -7.73 5.16 9.01
N TYR A 139 -7.34 6.21 9.74
CA TYR A 139 -8.24 7.32 10.08
C TYR A 139 -7.58 8.70 9.93
N PRO A 140 -7.14 9.10 8.71
CA PRO A 140 -6.59 10.43 8.49
C PRO A 140 -7.65 11.50 8.79
N CYS A 141 -7.25 12.52 9.54
CA CYS A 141 -8.10 13.65 9.90
C CYS A 141 -8.21 14.70 8.79
N ALA A 142 -7.20 14.79 7.91
CA ALA A 142 -7.11 15.76 6.81
C ALA A 142 -7.32 17.22 7.27
N THR A 143 -6.87 17.56 8.48
CA THR A 143 -7.12 18.87 9.11
C THR A 143 -6.28 20.01 8.53
N ARG A 144 -5.14 19.70 7.91
CA ARG A 144 -4.23 20.69 7.30
C ARG A 144 -4.31 20.70 5.78
N THR A 145 -4.25 19.53 5.17
CA THR A 145 -4.40 19.32 3.72
C THR A 145 -5.19 18.05 3.49
N ASN A 146 -5.77 17.89 2.29
CA ASN A 146 -6.39 16.63 1.91
C ASN A 146 -5.41 15.46 2.08
N SER A 147 -5.94 14.34 2.56
CA SER A 147 -5.21 13.08 2.79
C SER A 147 -5.72 12.04 1.79
N ASP A 148 -5.56 12.33 0.51
CA ASP A 148 -6.02 11.58 -0.67
C ASP A 148 -4.87 11.17 -1.61
N GLY A 149 -3.63 11.49 -1.25
CA GLY A 149 -2.45 11.17 -2.06
C GLY A 149 -2.10 9.69 -2.07
N ILE A 150 -1.54 9.26 -3.20
CA ILE A 150 -1.03 7.91 -3.45
C ILE A 150 0.41 8.03 -3.96
N ALA A 151 1.33 7.25 -3.43
CA ALA A 151 2.72 7.22 -3.90
C ALA A 151 3.25 5.79 -3.96
N LEU A 152 4.19 5.56 -4.87
CA LEU A 152 5.09 4.41 -4.84
C LEU A 152 6.20 4.71 -3.84
N THR A 153 6.69 3.73 -3.08
CA THR A 153 7.81 3.92 -2.16
C THR A 153 8.77 2.75 -2.18
N ALA A 154 10.07 3.06 -2.10
CA ALA A 154 11.13 2.06 -2.00
C ALA A 154 12.28 2.59 -1.13
N SER A 155 12.80 1.75 -0.23
CA SER A 155 13.95 2.10 0.61
C SER A 155 15.30 1.90 -0.09
N GLY A 156 15.32 1.14 -1.19
CA GLY A 156 16.46 0.94 -2.08
C GLY A 156 16.01 1.08 -3.54
N ASN A 157 16.77 0.54 -4.48
CA ASN A 157 16.35 0.50 -5.88
C ASN A 157 15.14 -0.43 -6.09
N ALA A 158 14.11 0.03 -6.78
CA ALA A 158 12.97 -0.79 -7.19
C ALA A 158 12.40 -0.32 -8.54
N THR A 159 11.90 -1.26 -9.33
CA THR A 159 11.19 -1.00 -10.58
C THR A 159 9.75 -1.49 -10.47
N PHE A 160 8.82 -0.55 -10.54
CA PHE A 160 7.39 -0.82 -10.59
C PHE A 160 6.92 -0.92 -12.04
N GLU A 161 6.07 -1.90 -12.30
CA GLU A 161 5.44 -2.18 -13.58
C GLU A 161 3.94 -2.29 -13.40
N ASN A 162 3.20 -2.10 -14.51
CA ASN A 162 1.76 -2.32 -14.55
C ASN A 162 0.96 -1.58 -13.47
N VAL A 163 1.48 -0.43 -13.00
CA VAL A 163 0.83 0.42 -11.99
C VAL A 163 -0.45 0.98 -12.58
N GLN A 164 -1.57 0.59 -11.98
CA GLN A 164 -2.92 1.01 -12.35
C GLN A 164 -3.67 1.41 -11.09
N VAL A 165 -4.37 2.54 -11.16
CA VAL A 165 -5.17 3.07 -10.06
C VAL A 165 -6.55 3.43 -10.60
N TRP A 166 -7.59 2.86 -10.01
CA TRP A 166 -8.98 3.17 -10.32
C TRP A 166 -9.61 3.93 -9.15
N THR A 167 -9.94 5.21 -9.36
CA THR A 167 -10.39 6.14 -8.30
C THR A 167 -11.90 6.35 -8.27
N GLU A 168 -12.66 5.60 -9.08
CA GLU A 168 -14.13 5.70 -9.18
C GLU A 168 -14.79 4.37 -8.81
N PRO A 169 -14.66 3.89 -7.55
CA PRO A 169 -15.33 2.68 -7.13
C PRO A 169 -16.85 2.88 -7.19
N LYS A 170 -17.57 1.83 -7.60
CA LYS A 170 -19.04 1.84 -7.64
C LYS A 170 -19.62 1.69 -6.24
N HIS A 171 -20.79 2.27 -6.02
CA HIS A 171 -21.54 2.03 -4.80
C HIS A 171 -21.94 0.54 -4.69
N ALA A 172 -21.56 -0.08 -3.57
CA ALA A 172 -22.00 -1.45 -3.25
C ALA A 172 -23.51 -1.52 -2.96
N TRP A 173 -24.13 -0.40 -2.61
CA TRP A 173 -25.56 -0.26 -2.36
C TRP A 173 -26.20 0.53 -3.50
N ALA A 174 -27.20 -0.05 -4.18
CA ALA A 174 -27.87 0.59 -5.31
C ALA A 174 -28.68 1.84 -4.91
N GLU A 175 -29.19 1.86 -3.67
CA GLU A 175 -29.99 2.97 -3.14
C GLU A 175 -29.15 3.86 -2.22
N THR A 176 -29.27 5.17 -2.39
CA THR A 176 -28.67 6.16 -1.50
C THR A 176 -29.31 6.06 -0.12
N ARG A 177 -28.51 5.77 0.90
CA ARG A 177 -28.96 5.77 2.30
C ARG A 177 -28.70 7.12 2.93
N THR A 178 -29.71 7.70 3.57
CA THR A 178 -29.55 8.85 4.46
C THR A 178 -29.17 8.36 5.85
N VAL A 179 -28.01 8.78 6.35
CA VAL A 179 -27.63 8.55 7.75
C VAL A 179 -28.29 9.64 8.58
N PRO A 180 -29.15 9.31 9.56
CA PRO A 180 -29.71 10.33 10.45
C PRO A 180 -28.57 11.00 11.22
N THR A 181 -28.50 12.33 11.16
CA THR A 181 -27.65 13.10 12.07
C THR A 181 -28.39 13.19 13.40
N PHE A 182 -27.89 12.50 14.42
CA PHE A 182 -28.38 12.61 15.79
C PHE A 182 -27.67 13.74 16.54
#